data_AF-A0A367LWJ3-F1
#
_entry.id   AF-A0A367LWJ3-F1
#
_cell.length_a   1.000
_cell.length_b   1.000
_cell.length_c   1.000
_cell.angle_alpha   90.00
_cell.angle_beta   90.00
_cell.angle_gamma   90.00
#
_symmetry.space_group_name_H-M   'P 1'
#
loop_
_entity.id
_entity.type
_entity.pdbx_description
1 polymer ?
#
loop_
_entity_poly.entity_id
_entity_poly.type
_entity_poly.pdbx_seq_one_letter_code
_entity_poly.pdbx_strand_id
1 'polypeptide(L)' 'MHRVLFICSRNRLRSPSAERLFADWPGVETDSAGLAA' A
#
# COMPACT_ATOMS: atom_id res chain seq x y z
N MET A 1 -10.93 5.46 11.76
CA MET A 1 -10.20 4.52 10.88
C MET A 1 -9.87 5.22 9.57
N HIS A 2 -8.67 5.02 9.04
CA HIS A 2 -8.24 5.58 7.76
C HIS A 2 -7.88 4.45 6.80
N ARG A 3 -8.37 4.53 5.57
CA ARG A 3 -8.11 3.53 4.51
C ARG A 3 -7.12 4.14 3.53
N VAL A 4 -5.98 3.50 3.36
CA VAL A 4 -4.85 4.03 2.59
C VAL A 4 -4.48 3.05 1.48
N LEU A 5 -4.44 3.54 0.25
CA LEU A 5 -4.01 2.78 -0.92
C LEU A 5 -2.64 3.28 -1.39
N PHE A 6 -1.62 2.45 -1.29
CA PHE A 6 -0.28 2.76 -1.78
C PHE A 6 -0.16 2.48 -3.27
N ILE A 7 0.33 3.45 -4.03
CA ILE A 7 0.42 3.35 -5.49
C ILE A 7 1.87 3.39 -5.96
N CYS A 8 2.21 2.49 -6.90
CA CYS A 8 3.41 2.65 -7.72
C CYS A 8 3.13 2.23 -9.17
N SER A 9 4.16 2.21 -10.03
CA SER A 9 3.98 1.76 -11.43
C SER A 9 3.41 0.35 -11.55
N ARG A 10 4.13 -0.70 -11.11
CA ARG A 10 3.80 -2.12 -11.40
C ARG A 10 3.31 -2.94 -10.20
N ASN A 11 3.15 -2.35 -9.03
CA ASN A 11 2.83 -3.05 -7.77
C ASN A 11 3.75 -4.24 -7.41
N ARG A 12 5.07 -4.10 -7.57
CA ARG A 12 6.04 -5.20 -7.32
C ARG A 12 7.02 -4.97 -6.17
N LEU A 13 7.27 -3.72 -5.80
CA LEU A 13 8.34 -3.37 -4.86
C LEU A 13 7.91 -2.22 -3.95
N ARG A 14 7.83 -0.99 -4.47
CA ARG A 14 7.53 0.21 -3.67
C ARG A 14 6.20 0.15 -2.92
N SER A 15 5.08 -0.04 -3.63
CA SER A 15 3.76 -0.04 -3.00
C SER A 15 3.50 -1.27 -2.11
N PRO A 16 3.89 -2.52 -2.47
CA PRO A 16 3.77 -3.66 -1.55
C PRO A 16 4.71 -3.57 -0.33
N SER A 17 5.85 -2.88 -0.44
CA SER A 17 6.71 -2.61 0.71
C SER A 17 6.05 -1.63 1.68
N ALA A 18 5.43 -0.56 1.16
CA ALA A 18 4.71 0.41 1.99
C ALA A 18 3.50 -0.26 2.69
N GLU A 19 2.68 -1.01 1.96
CA GLU A 19 1.55 -1.76 2.53
C GLU A 19 1.96 -2.59 3.76
N ARG A 20 3.04 -3.38 3.64
CA ARG A 20 3.57 -4.20 4.74
C ARG A 20 4.15 -3.37 5.87
N LEU A 21 4.86 -2.28 5.56
CA LEU A 21 5.49 -1.43 6.56
C LEU A 21 4.47 -0.68 7.43
N PHE A 22 3.30 -0.38 6.86
CA PHE A 22 2.22 0.34 7.55
C PHE A 22 1.06 -0.58 7.99
N ALA A 23 1.15 -1.90 7.78
CA ALA A 23 0.08 -2.85 8.10
C ALA A 23 -0.30 -2.88 9.58
N ASP A 24 0.67 -2.66 10.47
CA ASP A 24 0.47 -2.73 11.93
C ASP A 24 0.13 -1.37 12.55
N TRP A 25 -0.11 -0.34 11.74
CA TRP A 25 -0.30 1.00 12.27
C TRP A 25 -1.71 1.16 12.87
N PRO A 26 -1.84 1.61 14.13
CA PRO A 26 -3.13 1.65 14.81
C PRO A 26 -4.17 2.49 14.07
N GLY A 27 -5.32 1.88 13.77
CA GLY A 27 -6.45 2.57 13.14
C GLY A 27 -6.31 2.82 11.63
N VAL A 28 -5.34 2.18 10.97
CA VAL A 28 -5.11 2.25 9.52
C VAL A 28 -5.39 0.90 8.87
N GLU A 29 -6.09 0.90 7.74
CA GLU A 29 -6.26 -0.24 6.83
C GLU A 29 -5.45 0.06 5.56
N THR A 30 -4.56 -0.84 5.17
CA THR A 30 -3.64 -0.64 4.03
C THR A 30 -3.94 -1.60 2.89
N ASP A 31 -3.71 -1.13 1.66
CA ASP A 31 -3.72 -1.92 0.43
C ASP A 31 -2.70 -1.33 -0.58
N SER A 32 -2.38 -2.03 -1.67
CA SER A 32 -1.48 -1.54 -2.72
C SER A 32 -1.93 -1.86 -4.15
N ALA A 33 -1.65 -0.93 -5.07
CA ALA A 33 -1.97 -1.10 -6.49
C ALA A 33 -0.92 -0.52 -7.46
N GLY A 34 -1.05 -0.92 -8.73
CA GLY A 34 -0.19 -0.52 -9.85
C GLY A 34 -0.97 0.32 -10.87
N LEU A 35 -0.33 1.34 -11.44
CA LEU A 35 -0.92 2.15 -12.53
C LEU A 35 -0.60 1.63 -13.93
N ALA A 36 0.46 0.85 -14.08
CA ALA A 36 0.85 0.24 -15.34
C ALA A 36 0.22 -1.15 -15.46
N ALA A 37 -0.27 -1.46 -16.65
CA ALA A 37 -0.66 -2.82 -17.05
C ALA A 37 0.53 -3.78 -17.01
#